data_AF-A0A539EEK9-F1
#
_entry.id   AF-A0A539EEK9-F1
#
_cell.length_a   1.000
_cell.length_b   1.000
_cell.length_c   1.000
_cell.angle_alpha   90.00
_cell.angle_beta   90.00
_cell.angle_gamma   90.00
#
_symmetry.space_group_name_H-M   'P 1'
#
loop_
_entity.id
_entity.type
_entity.pdbx_description
1 polymer ?
#
loop_
_entity_poly.entity_id
_entity_poly.type
_entity_poly.pdbx_seq_one_letter_code
_entity_poly.pdbx_strand_id
1 'polypeptide(L)'
;MLRLKSLLLRDGVIQSPLAACTDLAFRLVARRRGLEFAFLEMVSAHALLQRNSKTLEMMKSLPEDRPLGAQLVGCDPGAVAEAAAALEEGGFDSIDLNFGCPVPKITGGGDGAGSAM
;
A
#
# COMPACT_ATOMS: atom_id res chain seq x y z
N MET A 1 -1.86 20.22 -7.57
CA MET A 1 -3.04 19.38 -7.88
C MET A 1 -2.62 18.19 -8.73
N LEU A 2 -2.76 16.98 -8.19
CA LEU A 2 -2.50 15.70 -8.86
C LEU A 2 -3.83 14.95 -9.02
N ARG A 3 -4.05 14.29 -10.16
CA ARG A 3 -5.26 13.53 -10.43
C ARG A 3 -4.91 12.10 -10.82
N LEU A 4 -5.42 11.14 -10.05
CA LEU A 4 -5.35 9.71 -10.32
C LEU A 4 -6.77 9.21 -10.60
N LYS A 5 -7.18 9.21 -11.87
CA LYS A 5 -8.55 8.90 -12.30
C LYS A 5 -9.58 9.78 -11.56
N SER A 6 -10.34 9.21 -10.62
CA SER A 6 -11.35 9.89 -9.80
C SER A 6 -10.78 10.51 -8.52
N LEU A 7 -9.58 10.11 -8.10
CA LEU A 7 -8.92 10.66 -6.93
C LEU A 7 -8.25 11.99 -7.31
N LEU A 8 -8.72 13.07 -6.71
CA LEU A 8 -8.19 14.42 -6.90
C LEU A 8 -7.48 14.86 -5.62
N LEU A 9 -6.16 15.04 -5.70
CA LEU A 9 -5.32 15.53 -4.61
C LEU A 9 -4.98 17.00 -4.87
N ARG A 10 -5.38 17.88 -3.96
CA ARG A 10 -5.06 19.31 -4.00
C ARG A 10 -3.56 19.51 -3.84
N ASP A 11 -3.00 18.85 -2.84
CA ASP A 11 -1.58 18.88 -2.53
C ASP A 11 -0.87 17.79 -3.33
N GLY A 12 0.20 18.17 -4.04
CA GLY A 12 1.04 17.22 -4.79
C GLY A 12 1.94 16.36 -3.88
N VAL A 13 1.57 16.24 -2.59
CA VAL A 13 2.36 15.59 -1.54
C VAL A 13 1.67 14.29 -1.17
N ILE A 14 2.40 13.19 -1.34
CA ILE A 14 1.93 11.83 -1.02
C ILE A 14 2.90 11.23 -0.01
N GLN A 15 2.40 10.70 1.10
CA GLN A 15 3.24 9.92 2.00
C GLN A 15 3.55 8.56 1.40
N SER A 16 4.84 8.28 1.21
CA SER A 16 5.36 7.01 0.67
C SER A 16 5.11 5.84 1.60
N PRO A 17 4.81 4.63 1.10
CA PRO A 17 4.68 3.42 1.93
C PRO A 17 6.03 3.06 2.56
N LEU A 18 6.12 3.09 3.89
CA LEU A 18 7.36 2.81 4.62
C LEU A 18 7.10 1.70 5.64
N ALA A 19 7.60 0.50 5.34
CA ALA A 19 7.47 -0.65 6.23
C ALA A 19 8.00 -0.33 7.64
N ALA A 20 7.25 -0.76 8.65
CA ALA A 20 7.41 -0.50 10.08
C ALA A 20 7.40 0.98 10.51
N CYS A 21 6.99 1.91 9.62
CA CYS A 21 6.95 3.35 9.92
C CYS A 21 5.56 3.95 9.73
N THR A 22 4.92 3.71 8.58
CA THR A 22 3.68 4.39 8.20
C THR A 22 2.44 3.61 8.64
N ASP A 23 2.43 3.21 9.91
CA ASP A 23 1.29 2.56 10.56
C ASP A 23 0.12 3.55 10.74
N LEU A 24 -1.02 3.05 11.25
CA LEU A 24 -2.21 3.87 11.45
C LEU A 24 -1.94 5.09 12.36
N ALA A 25 -1.18 4.91 13.44
CA ALA A 25 -0.91 6.01 14.38
C ALA A 25 -0.10 7.12 13.70
N PHE A 26 0.94 6.75 12.95
CA PHE A 26 1.74 7.69 12.16
C PHE A 26 0.87 8.46 11.17
N ARG A 27 0.05 7.75 10.39
CA ARG A 27 -0.81 8.37 9.37
C ARG A 27 -1.78 9.36 10.00
N LEU A 28 -2.44 9.00 11.11
CA LEU A 28 -3.35 9.91 11.82
C LEU A 28 -2.66 11.17 12.36
N VAL A 29 -1.42 11.05 12.84
CA VAL A 29 -0.62 12.24 13.21
C VAL A 29 -0.36 13.10 11.97
N ALA A 30 0.00 12.51 10.84
CA ALA A 30 0.24 13.23 9.60
C ALA A 30 -1.06 13.88 9.05
N ARG A 31 -2.21 13.21 9.14
CA ARG A 31 -3.53 13.79 8.80
C ARG A 31 -3.81 15.06 9.58
N ARG A 32 -3.56 15.05 10.90
CA ARG A 32 -3.71 16.23 11.77
C ARG A 32 -2.76 17.39 11.40
N ARG A 33 -1.73 17.14 10.59
CA ARG A 33 -0.81 18.15 10.06
C ARG A 33 -1.12 18.55 8.62
N GLY A 34 -2.23 18.08 8.06
CA GLY A 34 -2.69 18.45 6.71
C GLY A 34 -2.29 17.47 5.60
N LEU A 35 -1.78 16.27 5.92
CA LEU A 35 -1.50 15.27 4.89
C LEU A 35 -2.80 14.83 4.20
N GLU A 36 -2.92 15.11 2.91
CA GLU A 36 -4.11 14.77 2.11
C GLU A 36 -4.14 13.31 1.66
N PHE A 37 -3.01 12.70 1.28
CA PHE A 37 -2.98 11.30 0.84
C PHE A 37 -1.83 10.50 1.47
N ALA A 38 -2.13 9.25 1.81
CA ALA A 38 -1.19 8.35 2.44
C ALA A 38 -1.28 6.96 1.82
N PHE A 39 -0.18 6.20 1.91
CA PHE A 39 -0.20 4.76 1.72
C PHE A 39 -0.05 4.04 3.07
N LEU A 40 -0.66 2.87 3.17
CA LEU A 40 -0.27 1.87 4.16
C LEU A 40 1.22 1.51 4.05
N GLU A 41 1.71 0.74 5.01
CA GLU A 41 2.90 -0.08 4.78
C GLU A 41 2.70 -1.05 3.60
N MET A 42 3.81 -1.48 2.98
CA MET A 42 3.81 -2.41 1.85
C MET A 42 3.17 -3.76 2.23
N VAL A 43 2.20 -4.20 1.42
CA VAL A 43 1.44 -5.44 1.57
C VAL A 43 2.00 -6.50 0.62
N SER A 44 2.44 -7.65 1.14
CA SER A 44 2.75 -8.81 0.29
C SER A 44 1.45 -9.46 -0.21
N ALA A 45 1.31 -9.64 -1.53
CA ALA A 45 0.17 -10.30 -2.15
C ALA A 45 -0.04 -11.70 -1.57
N HIS A 46 1.04 -12.49 -1.48
CA HIS A 46 0.99 -13.85 -0.93
C HIS A 46 0.59 -13.89 0.55
N ALA A 47 1.09 -12.94 1.36
CA ALA A 47 0.74 -12.87 2.78
C ALA A 47 -0.73 -12.42 3.00
N LEU A 48 -1.25 -11.56 2.13
CA LEU A 48 -2.65 -11.13 2.15
C LEU A 48 -3.58 -12.31 1.83
N LEU A 49 -3.31 -13.05 0.74
CA LEU A 49 -4.12 -14.20 0.34
C LEU A 49 -4.12 -15.32 1.38
N GLN A 50 -3.01 -15.50 2.10
CA GLN A 50 -2.92 -16.41 3.25
C GLN A 50 -3.60 -15.90 4.53
N ARG A 51 -4.22 -14.72 4.50
CA ARG A 51 -4.84 -14.08 5.66
C ARG A 51 -3.88 -13.96 6.85
N ASN A 52 -2.63 -13.62 6.57
CA ASN A 52 -1.62 -13.46 7.61
C ASN A 52 -2.06 -12.39 8.61
N SER A 53 -2.08 -12.72 9.91
CA SER A 53 -2.57 -11.84 10.96
C SER A 53 -1.86 -10.50 11.03
N LYS A 54 -0.54 -10.47 10.78
CA LYS A 54 0.24 -9.23 10.78
C LYS A 54 -0.14 -8.34 9.60
N THR A 55 -0.35 -8.92 8.42
CA THR A 55 -0.81 -8.19 7.24
C THR A 55 -2.20 -7.59 7.47
N LEU A 56 -3.13 -8.36 8.05
CA LEU A 56 -4.47 -7.87 8.36
C LEU A 56 -4.46 -6.77 9.43
N GLU A 57 -3.60 -6.88 10.44
CA GLU A 57 -3.41 -5.84 11.45
C GLU A 57 -2.93 -4.52 10.83
N MET A 58 -1.92 -4.60 9.97
CA MET A 58 -1.31 -3.46 9.28
C MET A 58 -2.29 -2.73 8.35
N MET A 59 -3.29 -3.45 7.81
CA MET A 59 -4.32 -2.91 6.94
C MET A 59 -5.45 -2.19 7.67
N LYS A 60 -5.48 -2.20 9.01
CA LYS A 60 -6.50 -1.47 9.77
C LYS A 60 -6.41 0.03 9.50
N SER A 61 -7.59 0.65 9.44
CA SER A 61 -7.74 2.08 9.18
C SER A 61 -9.00 2.63 9.88
N LEU A 62 -9.19 3.94 9.78
CA LEU A 62 -10.34 4.68 10.29
C LEU A 62 -10.87 5.63 9.19
N PRO A 63 -12.14 6.08 9.27
CA PRO A 63 -12.70 7.00 8.28
C PRO A 63 -11.87 8.27 8.05
N GLU A 64 -11.25 8.82 9.10
CA GLU A 64 -10.40 10.01 9.04
C GLU A 64 -9.01 9.77 8.42
N ASP A 65 -8.62 8.52 8.17
CA ASP A 65 -7.34 8.16 7.53
C ASP A 65 -7.44 8.11 6.00
N ARG A 66 -8.58 8.56 5.44
CA ARG A 66 -8.83 8.61 3.99
C ARG A 66 -8.52 9.99 3.40
N PRO A 67 -8.15 10.08 2.11
CA PRO A 67 -7.96 8.99 1.15
C PRO A 67 -6.68 8.16 1.39
N LEU A 68 -6.80 6.84 1.31
CA LEU A 68 -5.76 5.86 1.67
C LEU A 68 -5.50 4.88 0.53
N GLY A 69 -4.24 4.78 0.13
CA GLY A 69 -3.78 3.77 -0.81
C GLY A 69 -3.19 2.54 -0.12
N ALA A 70 -3.23 1.40 -0.81
CA ALA A 70 -2.49 0.20 -0.46
C ALA A 70 -1.45 -0.10 -1.54
N GLN A 71 -0.22 -0.42 -1.13
CA GLN A 71 0.83 -0.83 -2.06
C GLN A 71 1.06 -2.34 -1.96
N LEU A 72 0.88 -3.06 -3.06
CA LEU A 72 1.16 -4.48 -3.17
C LEU A 72 2.60 -4.74 -3.60
N VAL A 73 3.16 -5.85 -3.12
CA VAL A 73 4.37 -6.45 -3.67
C VAL A 73 4.11 -7.93 -3.97
N GLY A 74 4.55 -8.37 -5.15
CA GLY A 74 4.41 -9.75 -5.62
C GLY A 74 4.89 -9.90 -7.07
N CYS A 75 5.38 -11.08 -7.42
CA CYS A 75 5.87 -11.42 -8.75
C CYS A 75 4.93 -12.34 -9.55
N ASP A 76 3.99 -13.02 -8.88
CA ASP A 76 2.98 -13.85 -9.55
C ASP A 76 1.77 -13.00 -9.96
N PRO A 77 1.48 -12.84 -11.27
CA PRO A 77 0.41 -11.97 -11.72
C PRO A 77 -0.99 -12.39 -11.25
N GLY A 78 -1.22 -13.70 -11.08
CA GLY A 78 -2.50 -14.23 -10.60
C GLY A 78 -2.75 -13.84 -9.14
N ALA A 79 -1.76 -14.06 -8.28
CA ALA A 79 -1.79 -13.70 -6.87
C ALA A 79 -1.88 -12.18 -6.68
N VAL A 80 -1.17 -11.40 -7.50
CA VAL A 80 -1.25 -9.93 -7.45
C VAL A 80 -2.65 -9.45 -7.85
N ALA A 81 -3.25 -10.02 -8.89
CA ALA A 81 -4.61 -9.68 -9.31
C ALA A 81 -5.66 -10.02 -8.24
N GLU A 82 -5.57 -11.20 -7.64
CA GLU A 82 -6.49 -11.62 -6.56
C GLU A 82 -6.31 -10.74 -5.31
N ALA A 83 -5.07 -10.42 -4.94
CA ALA A 83 -4.78 -9.52 -3.82
C ALA A 83 -5.29 -8.10 -4.09
N ALA A 84 -5.18 -7.60 -5.33
CA ALA A 84 -5.72 -6.29 -5.70
C ALA A 84 -7.25 -6.25 -5.58
N ALA A 85 -7.94 -7.30 -6.03
CA ALA A 85 -9.39 -7.41 -5.85
C ALA A 85 -9.79 -7.40 -4.37
N ALA A 86 -9.06 -8.13 -3.52
CA ALA A 86 -9.30 -8.14 -2.07
C ALA A 86 -9.09 -6.75 -1.42
N LEU A 87 -8.12 -5.97 -1.92
CA LEU A 87 -7.91 -4.60 -1.46
C LEU A 87 -9.02 -3.65 -1.95
N GLU A 88 -9.50 -3.82 -3.17
CA GLU A 88 -10.64 -3.05 -3.68
C GLU A 88 -11.89 -3.29 -2.81
N GLU A 89 -12.17 -4.55 -2.47
CA GLU A 89 -13.25 -4.91 -1.54
C GLU A 89 -13.03 -4.35 -0.12
N GLY A 90 -11.76 -4.24 0.30
CA GLY A 90 -11.36 -3.57 1.54
C GLY A 90 -11.56 -2.04 1.53
N GLY A 91 -11.92 -1.48 0.37
CA GLY A 91 -12.29 -0.08 0.21
C GLY A 91 -11.11 0.87 0.10
N PHE A 92 -9.91 0.44 -0.32
CA PHE A 92 -8.80 1.37 -0.56
C PHE A 92 -9.08 2.31 -1.74
N ASP A 93 -8.66 3.58 -1.64
CA ASP A 93 -8.91 4.61 -2.67
C ASP A 93 -7.96 4.48 -3.87
N SER A 94 -6.84 3.78 -3.68
CA SER A 94 -5.84 3.52 -4.69
C SER A 94 -5.09 2.23 -4.37
N ILE A 95 -4.76 1.47 -5.41
CA ILE A 95 -3.90 0.29 -5.33
C ILE A 95 -2.65 0.58 -6.16
N ASP A 96 -1.50 0.46 -5.53
CA ASP A 96 -0.17 0.67 -6.12
C ASP A 96 0.61 -0.64 -6.18
N LEU A 97 1.55 -0.77 -7.11
CA LEU A 97 2.40 -1.95 -7.26
C LEU A 97 3.86 -1.56 -7.00
N ASN A 98 4.49 -2.20 -6.02
CA ASN A 98 5.88 -2.00 -5.70
C ASN A 98 6.78 -2.78 -6.67
N PHE A 99 7.38 -2.05 -7.61
CA PHE A 99 8.45 -2.54 -8.48
C PHE A 99 9.82 -1.93 -8.15
N GLY A 100 9.95 -1.30 -6.98
CA GLY A 100 11.10 -0.45 -6.64
C GLY A 100 11.94 -0.94 -5.47
N CYS A 101 11.42 -1.78 -4.58
CA CYS A 101 12.12 -2.17 -3.37
C CYS A 101 13.38 -3.00 -3.69
N PRO A 102 14.59 -2.53 -3.32
CA PRO A 102 15.85 -3.22 -3.62
C PRO A 102 16.31 -4.14 -2.48
N VAL A 103 15.52 -4.27 -1.41
CA VAL A 103 15.91 -5.04 -0.22
C VAL A 103 16.11 -6.51 -0.60
N PRO A 104 17.23 -7.15 -0.25
CA PRO A 104 17.54 -8.52 -0.67
C PRO A 104 16.45 -9.55 -0.34
N LYS A 105 15.74 -9.37 0.77
CA LYS A 105 14.60 -10.21 1.16
C LYS A 105 13.45 -10.16 0.14
N ILE A 106 13.25 -9.02 -0.51
CA ILE A 106 12.21 -8.79 -1.51
C ILE A 106 12.73 -9.25 -2.88
N THR A 107 13.88 -8.72 -3.32
CA THR A 107 14.43 -9.06 -4.64
C THR A 107 14.82 -10.53 -4.77
N GLY A 108 15.27 -11.17 -3.68
CA GLY A 108 15.59 -12.60 -3.65
C GLY A 108 14.37 -13.51 -3.83
N GLY A 109 13.15 -12.99 -3.63
CA GLY A 109 11.91 -13.69 -3.94
C GLY A 109 11.38 -13.41 -5.35
N GLY A 110 12.11 -12.66 -6.18
CA GLY A 110 11.62 -12.17 -7.47
C GLY A 110 10.65 -11.00 -7.35
N ASP A 111 10.49 -10.41 -6.17
CA ASP A 111 9.56 -9.32 -5.90
C ASP A 111 10.23 -7.94 -6.01
N GLY A 112 9.44 -6.85 -6.01
CA GLY A 112 9.99 -5.49 -5.96
C GLY A 112 10.84 -5.17 -7.19
N ALA A 113 12.05 -4.65 -6.99
CA ALA A 113 13.00 -4.44 -8.10
C ALA A 113 13.51 -5.76 -8.74
N GLY A 114 13.21 -6.92 -8.14
CA GLY A 114 13.48 -8.24 -8.70
C GLY A 114 12.41 -8.74 -9.67
N SER A 115 11.27 -8.05 -9.82
CA SER A 115 10.11 -8.54 -10.60
C SER A 115 10.31 -8.59 -12.11
N ALA A 116 11.44 -8.10 -12.60
CA ALA A 116 11.84 -8.17 -14.00
C ALA A 116 12.95 -9.21 -14.26
N MET A 117 13.38 -9.95 -13.21
CA MET A 117 14.41 -11.00 -13.29
C MET A 117 13.76 -12.37 -13.42
#